data_AF-A0AAE1MRJ2-F1
#
_entry.id   AF-A0AAE1MRJ2-F1
#
_cell.length_a   1.000
_cell.length_b   1.000
_cell.length_c   1.000
_cell.angle_alpha   90.00
_cell.angle_beta   90.00
_cell.angle_gamma   90.00
#
_symmetry.space_group_name_H-M   'P 1'
#
loop_
_entity.id
_entity.type
_entity.pdbx_description
1 polymer ?
#
loop_
_entity_poly.entity_id
_entity_poly.type
_entity_poly.pdbx_seq_one_letter_code
_entity_poly.pdbx_strand_id
1 'polypeptide(L)' 'MEENQILTPLVWKDTSAKKTLIGKVLSSKTYTRSAMESILRKSWNLQIGFDVVEISGNAFMFNFSSEEEYCRI' A
#
# COMPACT_ATOMS: atom_id res chain seq x y z
N MET A 1 -51.19 -3.41 0.01
CA MET A 1 -50.21 -4.25 0.72
C MET A 1 -48.89 -4.01 0.01
N GLU A 2 -48.17 -2.97 0.43
CA GLU A 2 -46.85 -2.65 -0.12
C GLU A 2 -45.82 -3.47 0.65
N GLU A 3 -45.14 -4.36 -0.07
CA GLU A 3 -44.02 -5.13 0.45
C GLU A 3 -42.83 -4.19 0.64
N ASN A 4 -42.54 -3.86 1.90
CA ASN A 4 -41.30 -3.18 2.27
C ASN A 4 -40.11 -4.09 1.96
N GLN A 5 -39.44 -3.84 0.84
CA GLN A 5 -38.12 -4.41 0.56
C GLN A 5 -37.14 -3.88 1.60
N ILE A 6 -36.76 -4.73 2.55
CA ILE A 6 -35.70 -4.46 3.51
C ILE A 6 -34.40 -4.37 2.69
N LEU A 7 -33.90 -3.14 2.52
CA LEU A 7 -32.55 -2.90 2.01
C LEU A 7 -31.58 -3.49 3.05
N THR A 8 -31.10 -4.71 2.79
CA THR A 8 -29.95 -5.22 3.53
C THR A 8 -28.81 -4.24 3.32
N PRO A 9 -28.14 -3.77 4.39
CA PRO A 9 -27.01 -2.87 4.21
C PRO A 9 -26.01 -3.58 3.31
N LEU A 10 -25.63 -2.94 2.20
CA LEU A 10 -24.48 -3.34 1.39
C LEU A 10 -23.27 -3.26 2.32
N VAL A 11 -22.99 -4.35 3.03
CA VAL A 11 -21.71 -4.57 3.67
C VAL A 11 -20.76 -4.80 2.51
N TRP A 12 -20.09 -3.72 2.09
CA TRP A 12 -18.91 -3.83 1.24
C TRP A 12 -17.88 -4.63 2.03
N LYS A 13 -17.90 -5.96 1.86
CA LYS A 13 -16.77 -6.80 2.23
C LYS A 13 -15.69 -6.50 1.20
N ASP A 14 -15.01 -5.36 1.37
CA ASP A 14 -13.75 -5.14 0.70
C ASP A 14 -12.71 -6.02 1.42
N THR A 15 -12.72 -7.31 1.08
CA THR A 15 -11.75 -8.29 1.57
C THR A 15 -10.38 -8.15 0.89
N SER A 16 -10.18 -7.07 0.13
CA SER A 16 -8.91 -6.72 -0.50
C SER A 16 -8.56 -5.28 -0.12
N ALA A 17 -8.43 -5.00 1.17
CA ALA A 17 -7.64 -3.85 1.59
C ALA A 17 -6.23 -4.03 1.00
N LYS A 18 -5.96 -3.37 -0.13
CA LYS A 18 -4.61 -3.33 -0.71
C LYS A 18 -3.70 -2.84 0.40
N LYS A 19 -2.74 -3.67 0.78
CA LYS A 19 -1.78 -3.38 1.85
C LYS A 19 -0.85 -2.33 1.30
N THR A 20 -1.25 -1.09 1.44
CA THR A 20 -0.61 0.03 0.79
C THR A 20 -0.13 1.01 1.83
N LEU A 21 1.16 1.33 1.81
CA LEU A 21 1.75 2.39 2.62
C LEU A 21 2.19 3.52 1.70
N ILE A 22 1.81 4.75 2.03
CA ILE A 22 2.27 5.94 1.29
C ILE A 22 3.24 6.70 2.17
N GLY A 23 4.44 6.93 1.66
CA GLY A 23 5.50 7.65 2.35
C GLY A 23 6.03 8.79 1.51
N LYS A 24 6.50 9.85 2.17
CA LYS A 24 7.21 10.97 1.53
C LYS A 24 8.60 11.14 2.11
N VAL A 25 9.62 11.15 1.26
CA VAL A 25 10.99 11.41 1.67
C VAL A 25 11.18 12.93 1.82
N LEU A 26 11.43 13.38 3.05
CA LEU A 26 11.70 14.78 3.36
C LEU A 26 13.16 15.12 3.06
N SER A 27 13.45 15.32 1.78
CA SER A 27 14.79 15.61 1.26
C SER A 27 14.72 16.63 0.13
N SER A 28 15.73 17.48 0.03
CA SER A 28 15.94 18.38 -1.13
C SER A 28 16.43 17.64 -2.37
N LYS A 29 17.00 16.44 -2.19
CA LYS A 29 17.36 15.52 -3.28
C LYS A 29 16.16 14.67 -3.66
N THR A 30 15.99 14.42 -4.96
CA THR A 30 15.02 13.47 -5.48
C THR A 30 15.56 12.05 -5.40
N TYR A 31 14.68 11.11 -5.06
CA TYR A 31 14.99 9.68 -5.11
C TYR A 31 14.24 9.04 -6.25
N THR A 32 14.87 8.12 -6.96
CA THR A 32 14.19 7.32 -7.96
C THR A 32 13.46 6.16 -7.29
N ARG A 33 12.44 5.63 -7.96
CA ARG A 33 11.77 4.38 -7.57
C ARG A 33 12.76 3.27 -7.21
N SER A 34 13.77 3.03 -8.04
CA SER A 34 14.77 1.98 -7.83
C SER A 34 15.63 2.21 -6.59
N ALA A 35 16.01 3.46 -6.32
CA ALA A 35 16.73 3.80 -5.09
C ALA A 35 15.86 3.54 -3.85
N MET A 36 14.58 3.95 -3.90
CA MET A 36 13.65 3.73 -2.79
C MET A 36 13.41 2.23 -2.56
N GLU A 37 13.22 1.45 -3.62
CA GLU A 37 13.07 0.00 -3.53
C GLU A 37 14.29 -0.66 -2.86
N SER A 38 15.51 -0.29 -3.28
CA SER A 38 16.75 -0.82 -2.68
C SER A 38 16.87 -0.47 -1.19
N ILE A 39 16.50 0.76 -0.81
CA ILE A 39 16.48 1.20 0.59
C ILE A 39 15.50 0.37 1.41
N LEU A 40 14.27 0.16 0.91
CA LEU A 40 13.24 -0.58 1.64
C LEU A 40 13.57 -2.07 1.76
N ARG A 41 14.08 -2.70 0.71
CA ARG A 41 14.55 -4.10 0.74
C ARG A 41 15.56 -4.30 1.88
N LYS A 42 16.48 -3.35 2.06
CA LYS A 42 17.51 -3.39 3.11
C LYS A 42 16.96 -3.04 4.49
N SER A 43 16.13 -2.00 4.60
CA SER A 43 15.69 -1.45 5.88
C SER A 43 14.60 -2.31 6.53
N TRP A 44 13.72 -2.90 5.73
CA TRP A 44 12.61 -3.74 6.20
C TRP A 44 12.85 -5.23 5.97
N ASN A 45 14.02 -5.61 5.46
CA ASN A 45 14.38 -7.00 5.13
C ASN A 45 13.34 -7.70 4.23
N LEU A 46 12.70 -6.94 3.33
CA LEU A 46 11.72 -7.46 2.38
C LEU A 46 12.46 -7.96 1.13
N GLN A 47 12.58 -9.28 1.00
CA GLN A 47 13.27 -9.93 -0.12
C GLN A 47 12.40 -10.02 -1.38
N ILE A 48 11.08 -10.14 -1.22
CA ILE A 48 10.10 -10.28 -2.30
C ILE A 48 8.79 -9.58 -1.90
N GLY A 49 7.80 -9.62 -2.78
CA GLY A 49 6.41 -9.36 -2.39
C GLY A 49 6.02 -7.90 -2.16
N PHE A 50 6.76 -6.92 -2.68
CA PHE A 50 6.25 -5.54 -2.70
C PHE A 50 6.59 -4.80 -3.98
N ASP A 51 5.74 -3.83 -4.32
CA ASP A 51 5.93 -2.91 -5.44
C ASP A 51 6.03 -1.48 -4.94
N VAL A 52 6.84 -0.67 -5.62
CA VAL A 52 7.02 0.76 -5.32
C VAL A 52 6.50 1.57 -6.51
N VAL A 53 5.59 2.50 -6.26
CA VAL A 53 5.09 3.43 -7.28
C VAL A 53 5.44 4.84 -6.86
N GLU A 54 6.14 5.58 -7.72
CA GLU A 54 6.33 7.02 -7.52
C GLU A 54 5.01 7.74 -7.81
N ILE A 55 4.51 8.48 -6.83
CA ILE A 55 3.28 9.27 -6.96
C ILE A 55 3.62 10.68 -7.44
N SER A 56 4.58 11.32 -6.77
CA SER A 56 4.98 12.70 -7.06
C SER A 56 6.31 13.04 -6.40
N GLY A 57 7.39 13.10 -7.18
CA GLY A 57 8.73 13.40 -6.70
C GLY A 57 9.14 12.43 -5.58
N ASN A 58 9.34 12.94 -4.37
CA ASN A 58 9.72 12.12 -3.23
C ASN A 58 8.55 11.40 -2.52
N ALA A 59 7.34 11.40 -3.09
CA ALA A 59 6.22 10.63 -2.58
C ALA A 59 6.10 9.28 -3.29
N PHE A 60 6.07 8.21 -2.52
CA PHE A 60 6.03 6.83 -2.99
C PHE A 60 4.90 6.05 -2.32
N MET A 61 4.28 5.19 -3.10
CA MET A 61 3.32 4.19 -2.65
C MET A 61 4.01 2.83 -2.65
N PHE A 62 3.85 2.08 -1.57
CA PHE A 62 4.38 0.74 -1.39
C PHE A 62 3.21 -0.22 -1.30
N ASN A 63 3.11 -1.16 -2.24
CA ASN A 63 2.05 -2.16 -2.28
C ASN A 63 2.63 -3.50 -1.87
N PHE A 64 2.15 -4.07 -0.77
CA PHE A 64 2.57 -5.38 -0.29
C PHE A 64 1.69 -6.48 -0.87
N SER A 65 2.32 -7.61 -1.20
CA SER A 65 1.70 -8.78 -1.81
C SER A 65 1.12 -9.71 -0.75
N SER A 66 1.58 -9.62 0.50
CA SER A 66 1.13 -10.46 1.62
C SER A 66 0.89 -9.67 2.92
N GLU A 67 0.11 -10.25 3.84
CA GLU A 67 -0.09 -9.68 5.19
C GLU A 67 1.16 -9.73 6.03
N GLU A 68 1.87 -10.85 5.94
CA GLU A 68 3.06 -11.10 6.73
C GLU A 68 4.14 -10.05 6.45
N GLU A 69 4.27 -9.63 5.20
CA GLU A 69 5.19 -8.56 4.81
C GLU A 69 4.76 -7.20 5.34
N TYR A 70 3.46 -6.90 5.31
CA TYR A 70 2.93 -5.66 5.88
C TYR A 70 3.06 -5.61 7.41
N CYS A 71 2.77 -6.72 8.11
CA CYS A 71 2.85 -6.80 9.57
C CYS A 71 4.28 -6.76 10.14
N ARG A 72 5.31 -6.92 9.31
CA ARG A 72 6.72 -6.84 9.73
C ARG A 72 7.25 -5.41 9.85
N ILE A 73 6.48 -4.43 9.37
CA ILE A 73 6.86 -3.02 9.23
C ILE A 73 6.15 -2.20 10.30
#